data_AF-A0A263E231-F1
#
_entry.id   AF-A0A263E231-F1
#
_cell.length_a   1.000
_cell.length_b   1.000
_cell.length_c   1.000
_cell.angle_alpha   90.00
_cell.angle_beta   90.00
_cell.angle_gamma   90.00
#
_symmetry.space_group_name_H-M   'P 1'
#
loop_
_entity.id
_entity.type
_entity.pdbx_description
1 polymer ?
#
loop_
_entity_poly.entity_id
_entity_poly.type
_entity_poly.pdbx_seq_one_letter_code
_entity_poly.pdbx_strand_id
1 'polypeptide(L)'
;MATGLRSRTGRTVAAGIAVAGAVGLGLLAAPAGAGAQPQLPPVDPEELVRSVLAAEPVAFGGTAELDNALGLPALPGMPQAANGTSTARIWSDGEKRGRIQLPTESGERTLVSDGETFWSWNSADRTVTRSPEGARDAAGADPSAAADEALAALRPTSEIRVDGTAEVAGRAAYELVLTPASSERTLLREVRVAVDGEHRTPLRLTVVATGSSEPAMRIGFTDITFGPQDPELFTFTPPPGATVEDAQRPEDHPGGPGGDAEPTMVGDGWDTVLVSTVPTGPDAQRPEGVPDLAELGSPVTGPWGSGRLISTAVASAIVADDGRIAAGAVPEQVLTEALAR
;
A
#
# COMPACT_ATOMS: atom_id res chain seq x y z
N MET A 1 41.22 36.93 3.94
CA MET A 1 40.67 35.76 3.22
C MET A 1 39.41 35.34 3.94
N ALA A 2 38.27 35.29 3.25
CA ALA A 2 37.00 34.84 3.82
C ALA A 2 36.31 33.96 2.77
N THR A 3 36.28 32.65 2.99
CA THR A 3 35.78 31.67 2.04
C THR A 3 34.33 31.36 2.37
N GLY A 4 33.40 31.91 1.58
CA GLY A 4 31.98 31.62 1.74
C GLY A 4 31.62 30.28 1.11
N LEU A 5 31.30 29.27 1.95
CA LEU A 5 30.60 28.08 1.45
C LEU A 5 29.11 28.41 1.27
N ARG A 6 28.67 28.42 0.00
CA ARG A 6 27.24 28.37 -0.33
C ARG A 6 26.77 26.92 -0.21
N SER A 7 26.09 26.57 0.88
CA SER A 7 25.31 25.35 0.95
C SER A 7 24.14 25.45 -0.03
N ARG A 8 24.20 24.71 -1.14
CA ARG A 8 23.02 24.43 -1.96
C ARG A 8 22.32 23.22 -1.36
N THR A 9 21.47 23.44 -0.37
CA THR A 9 20.55 22.41 0.12
C THR A 9 19.47 22.19 -0.95
N GLY A 10 19.76 21.32 -1.91
CA GLY A 10 18.78 20.87 -2.88
C GLY A 10 17.75 19.98 -2.19
N ARG A 11 16.59 20.56 -1.83
CA ARG A 11 15.41 19.77 -1.47
C ARG A 11 14.87 19.12 -2.74
N THR A 12 15.33 17.91 -3.04
CA THR A 12 14.64 17.01 -3.97
C THR A 12 13.38 16.51 -3.28
N VAL A 13 12.27 17.22 -3.51
CA VAL A 13 10.94 16.69 -3.21
C VAL A 13 10.69 15.58 -4.21
N ALA A 14 10.90 14.34 -3.76
CA ALA A 14 10.48 13.17 -4.51
C ALA A 14 8.96 13.11 -4.43
N ALA A 15 8.29 13.60 -5.48
CA ALA A 15 6.84 13.47 -5.66
C ALA A 15 6.45 12.03 -6.05
N GLY A 16 6.97 11.05 -5.31
CA GLY A 16 6.33 9.75 -5.23
C GLY A 16 4.99 9.92 -4.55
N ILE A 17 3.97 9.17 -4.98
CA ILE A 17 2.64 9.19 -4.39
C ILE A 17 2.73 8.56 -2.99
N ALA A 18 3.15 9.37 -2.02
CA ALA A 18 3.16 9.03 -0.62
C ALA A 18 1.72 9.02 -0.13
N VAL A 19 1.11 7.83 -0.13
CA VAL A 19 -0.18 7.57 0.51
C VAL A 19 0.00 7.71 2.03
N ALA A 20 -0.02 8.96 2.49
CA ALA A 20 0.05 9.31 3.91
C ALA A 20 -1.27 8.92 4.59
N GLY A 21 -1.33 7.67 5.03
CA GLY A 21 -2.54 7.04 5.56
C GLY A 21 -2.28 5.60 6.01
N ALA A 22 -1.17 5.38 6.73
CA ALA A 22 -0.72 4.06 7.15
C ALA A 22 -1.56 3.47 8.31
N VAL A 23 -2.79 3.04 7.96
CA VAL A 23 -3.48 1.87 8.53
C VAL A 23 -4.12 1.13 7.34
N GLY A 24 -3.36 0.25 6.71
CA GLY A 24 -3.84 -0.52 5.56
C GLY A 24 -4.50 -1.83 5.98
N LEU A 25 -5.63 -2.17 5.37
CA LEU A 25 -5.99 -3.56 5.13
C LEU A 25 -6.97 -3.73 3.96
N GLY A 26 -6.57 -4.50 2.95
CA GLY A 26 -7.34 -4.76 1.73
C GLY A 26 -8.46 -5.77 1.93
N LEU A 27 -9.73 -5.38 1.78
CA LEU A 27 -10.90 -6.10 2.27
C LEU A 27 -12.31 -5.63 1.70
N LEU A 28 -13.12 -6.39 0.89
CA LEU A 28 -14.44 -6.09 0.15
C LEU A 28 -15.80 -6.03 0.89
N ALA A 29 -16.82 -5.53 0.17
CA ALA A 29 -18.22 -5.99 0.24
C ALA A 29 -18.84 -6.38 -1.15
N ALA A 30 -19.88 -7.21 -1.09
CA ALA A 30 -20.71 -7.73 -2.20
C ALA A 30 -21.48 -6.64 -2.98
N PRO A 31 -22.01 -6.92 -4.20
CA PRO A 31 -22.79 -5.94 -4.96
C PRO A 31 -24.11 -5.61 -4.26
N ALA A 32 -24.20 -4.41 -3.69
CA ALA A 32 -25.47 -3.83 -3.28
C ALA A 32 -26.40 -3.74 -4.50
N GLY A 33 -27.63 -4.25 -4.36
CA GLY A 33 -28.63 -4.21 -5.43
C GLY A 33 -28.99 -2.77 -5.81
N ALA A 34 -29.66 -2.60 -6.94
CA ALA A 34 -30.10 -1.31 -7.47
C ALA A 34 -31.21 -0.64 -6.62
N GLY A 35 -30.89 -0.25 -5.40
CA GLY A 35 -31.59 0.78 -4.65
C GLY A 35 -31.30 2.16 -5.23
N ALA A 36 -32.05 3.16 -4.79
CA ALA A 36 -31.71 4.55 -5.12
C ALA A 36 -30.36 4.91 -4.47
N GLN A 37 -29.42 5.43 -5.25
CA GLN A 37 -28.12 5.90 -4.74
C GLN A 37 -28.34 6.92 -3.60
N PRO A 38 -27.55 6.84 -2.50
CA PRO A 38 -27.68 7.79 -1.40
C PRO A 38 -27.49 9.24 -1.86
N GLN A 39 -28.43 10.12 -1.51
CA GLN A 39 -28.36 11.53 -1.89
C GLN A 39 -27.44 12.30 -0.92
N LEU A 40 -26.17 12.39 -1.28
CA LEU A 40 -25.21 13.28 -0.62
C LEU A 40 -25.18 14.67 -1.32
N PRO A 41 -24.85 15.76 -0.61
CA PRO A 41 -24.61 17.06 -1.22
C PRO A 41 -23.53 16.97 -2.31
N PRO A 42 -23.63 17.69 -3.44
CA PRO A 42 -22.56 17.72 -4.44
C PRO A 42 -21.28 18.29 -3.83
N VAL A 43 -20.13 17.72 -4.21
CA VAL A 43 -18.79 18.12 -3.76
C VAL A 43 -17.85 18.16 -4.97
N ASP A 44 -16.92 19.11 -4.99
CA ASP A 44 -15.87 19.16 -6.01
C ASP A 44 -14.86 18.00 -5.82
N PRO A 45 -14.31 17.38 -6.87
CA PRO A 45 -13.40 16.25 -6.73
C PRO A 45 -12.12 16.56 -5.95
N GLU A 46 -11.56 17.75 -6.10
CA GLU A 46 -10.37 18.15 -5.34
C GLU A 46 -10.72 18.54 -3.90
N GLU A 47 -11.87 19.19 -3.70
CA GLU A 47 -12.39 19.46 -2.35
C GLU A 47 -12.65 18.15 -1.59
N LEU A 48 -13.16 17.11 -2.27
CA LEU A 48 -13.28 15.78 -1.69
C LEU A 48 -11.91 15.23 -1.26
N VAL A 49 -10.89 15.28 -2.13
CA VAL A 49 -9.51 14.85 -1.79
C VAL A 49 -8.95 15.65 -0.60
N ARG A 50 -9.10 16.98 -0.58
CA ARG A 50 -8.70 17.80 0.58
C ARG A 50 -9.43 17.39 1.85
N SER A 51 -10.74 17.14 1.77
CA SER A 51 -11.56 16.74 2.92
C SER A 51 -11.16 15.36 3.48
N VAL A 52 -10.65 14.45 2.66
CA VAL A 52 -10.11 13.15 3.10
C VAL A 52 -8.76 13.33 3.79
N LEU A 53 -7.85 14.11 3.21
CA LEU A 53 -6.49 14.28 3.71
C LEU A 53 -6.42 15.19 4.96
N ALA A 54 -7.39 16.08 5.13
CA ALA A 54 -7.53 16.94 6.32
C ALA A 54 -8.50 16.39 7.37
N ALA A 55 -9.12 15.21 7.15
CA ALA A 55 -10.00 14.61 8.15
C ALA A 55 -9.22 14.15 9.38
N GLU A 56 -9.71 14.51 10.57
CA GLU A 56 -9.24 13.90 11.80
C GLU A 56 -9.64 12.41 11.82
N PRO A 57 -8.71 11.47 12.06
CA PRO A 57 -9.06 10.07 12.13
C PRO A 57 -10.05 9.82 13.28
N VAL A 58 -11.06 9.00 13.01
CA VAL A 58 -12.11 8.68 13.99
C VAL A 58 -11.98 7.24 14.46
N ALA A 59 -12.37 6.99 15.71
CA ALA A 59 -12.43 5.64 16.25
C ALA A 59 -13.47 4.81 15.49
N PHE A 60 -13.13 3.57 15.14
CA PHE A 60 -14.06 2.61 14.51
C PHE A 60 -13.65 1.17 14.76
N GLY A 61 -14.60 0.25 14.58
CA GLY A 61 -14.39 -1.18 14.48
C GLY A 61 -15.19 -1.76 13.32
N GLY A 62 -14.67 -2.75 12.60
CA GLY A 62 -15.38 -3.40 11.51
C GLY A 62 -14.67 -4.59 10.87
N THR A 63 -15.41 -5.37 10.10
CA THR A 63 -14.90 -6.43 9.21
C THR A 63 -14.96 -5.99 7.75
N ALA A 64 -14.12 -6.61 6.93
CA ALA A 64 -14.17 -6.49 5.49
C ALA A 64 -13.54 -7.76 4.82
N GLU A 65 -13.64 -7.99 3.49
CA GLU A 65 -13.40 -9.32 2.82
C GLU A 65 -12.67 -9.28 1.42
N LEU A 66 -11.34 -9.21 1.26
CA LEU A 66 -10.54 -8.90 0.04
C LEU A 66 -11.01 -9.55 -1.30
N ASP A 67 -10.85 -8.85 -2.44
CA ASP A 67 -10.75 -9.47 -3.77
C ASP A 67 -9.35 -9.28 -4.31
N ASN A 68 -8.73 -10.39 -4.68
CA ASN A 68 -7.48 -10.40 -5.42
C ASN A 68 -7.67 -11.23 -6.70
N ALA A 69 -7.70 -10.54 -7.83
CA ALA A 69 -7.76 -11.12 -9.18
C ALA A 69 -6.51 -10.73 -9.99
N LEU A 70 -5.39 -10.44 -9.32
CA LEU A 70 -4.16 -9.95 -9.95
C LEU A 70 -3.48 -10.99 -10.87
N GLY A 71 -3.77 -12.27 -10.70
CA GLY A 71 -3.07 -13.39 -11.35
C GLY A 71 -1.92 -13.95 -10.52
N LEU A 72 -1.81 -13.60 -9.23
CA LEU A 72 -0.68 -13.99 -8.39
C LEU A 72 -0.83 -15.42 -7.84
N PRO A 73 0.22 -16.25 -7.90
CA PRO A 73 0.26 -17.53 -7.19
C PRO A 73 0.42 -17.31 -5.69
N ALA A 74 0.12 -18.34 -4.89
CA ALA A 74 0.38 -18.31 -3.46
C ALA A 74 1.89 -18.23 -3.18
N LEU A 75 2.30 -17.17 -2.47
CA LEU A 75 3.68 -16.96 -2.06
C LEU A 75 3.87 -17.50 -0.63
N PRO A 76 4.98 -18.21 -0.33
CA PRO A 76 5.35 -18.55 1.04
C PRO A 76 5.40 -17.28 1.90
N GLY A 77 5.01 -17.39 3.18
CA GLY A 77 4.97 -16.24 4.10
C GLY A 77 3.87 -15.19 3.83
N MET A 78 3.27 -15.16 2.63
CA MET A 78 2.14 -14.28 2.25
C MET A 78 1.08 -15.00 1.40
N PRO A 79 0.52 -16.15 1.83
CA PRO A 79 -0.50 -16.88 1.05
C PRO A 79 -1.75 -16.03 0.77
N GLN A 80 -2.10 -15.11 1.65
CA GLN A 80 -3.23 -14.18 1.49
C GLN A 80 -3.02 -13.10 0.41
N ALA A 81 -1.81 -12.98 -0.16
CA ALA A 81 -1.52 -12.11 -1.31
C ALA A 81 -1.72 -12.84 -2.66
N ALA A 82 -2.08 -14.13 -2.64
CA ALA A 82 -2.51 -14.87 -3.81
C ALA A 82 -3.85 -14.36 -4.36
N ASN A 83 -4.22 -14.82 -5.55
CA ASN A 83 -5.59 -14.71 -6.03
C ASN A 83 -6.60 -15.36 -5.06
N GLY A 84 -7.77 -14.74 -4.93
CA GLY A 84 -8.88 -15.21 -4.11
C GLY A 84 -9.36 -14.17 -3.10
N THR A 85 -10.07 -14.65 -2.09
CA THR A 85 -10.72 -13.85 -1.06
C THR A 85 -10.08 -14.09 0.31
N SER A 86 -9.83 -13.03 1.07
CA SER A 86 -9.37 -13.12 2.46
C SER A 86 -10.16 -12.15 3.33
N THR A 87 -10.25 -12.34 4.64
CA THR A 87 -10.97 -11.40 5.53
C THR A 87 -10.02 -10.85 6.57
N ALA A 88 -10.37 -9.72 7.15
CA ALA A 88 -9.75 -9.26 8.37
C ALA A 88 -10.66 -8.30 9.13
N ARG A 89 -10.36 -8.17 10.42
CA ARG A 89 -11.09 -7.33 11.37
C ARG A 89 -10.16 -6.20 11.79
N ILE A 90 -10.67 -4.97 11.74
CA ILE A 90 -9.91 -3.74 11.97
C ILE A 90 -10.57 -2.97 13.11
N TRP A 91 -9.75 -2.46 14.02
CA TRP A 91 -10.14 -1.50 15.04
C TRP A 91 -9.12 -0.37 15.09
N SER A 92 -9.59 0.87 15.30
CA SER A 92 -8.77 2.04 15.57
C SER A 92 -9.42 2.90 16.64
N ASP A 93 -8.61 3.59 17.45
CA ASP A 93 -9.09 4.58 18.41
C ASP A 93 -9.18 6.01 17.84
N GLY A 94 -8.83 6.20 16.56
CA GLY A 94 -8.76 7.53 15.93
C GLY A 94 -7.48 8.31 16.26
N GLU A 95 -6.58 7.77 17.09
CA GLU A 95 -5.31 8.40 17.43
C GLU A 95 -4.14 7.59 16.88
N LYS A 96 -3.42 6.86 17.74
CA LYS A 96 -2.26 6.04 17.36
C LYS A 96 -2.54 4.55 17.42
N ARG A 97 -3.56 4.13 18.18
CA ARG A 97 -3.77 2.72 18.50
C ARG A 97 -4.63 2.04 17.45
N GLY A 98 -4.32 0.79 17.21
CA GLY A 98 -5.02 0.00 16.22
C GLY A 98 -4.83 -1.49 16.43
N ARG A 99 -5.82 -2.27 16.04
CA ARG A 99 -5.75 -3.73 15.98
C ARG A 99 -6.21 -4.19 14.62
N ILE A 100 -5.49 -5.18 14.09
CA ILE A 100 -5.76 -5.84 12.83
C ILE A 100 -5.69 -7.35 13.08
N GLN A 101 -6.70 -8.11 12.66
CA GLN A 101 -6.71 -9.57 12.73
C GLN A 101 -7.08 -10.18 11.38
N LEU A 102 -6.14 -10.93 10.79
CA LEU A 102 -6.30 -11.67 9.54
C LEU A 102 -6.39 -13.17 9.85
N PRO A 103 -7.55 -13.81 9.72
CA PRO A 103 -7.63 -15.27 9.65
C PRO A 103 -6.80 -15.81 8.48
N THR A 104 -6.15 -16.96 8.70
CA THR A 104 -5.42 -17.71 7.66
C THR A 104 -5.87 -19.17 7.67
N GLU A 105 -5.55 -19.94 6.63
CA GLU A 105 -5.94 -21.36 6.56
C GLU A 105 -5.40 -22.20 7.74
N SER A 106 -4.28 -21.79 8.32
CA SER A 106 -3.56 -22.49 9.39
C SER A 106 -3.59 -21.76 10.74
N GLY A 107 -4.29 -20.63 10.87
CA GLY A 107 -4.29 -19.84 12.10
C GLY A 107 -4.83 -18.41 11.95
N GLU A 108 -4.18 -17.48 12.65
CA GLU A 108 -4.45 -16.03 12.57
C GLU A 108 -3.14 -15.26 12.60
N ARG A 109 -3.07 -14.16 11.83
CA ARG A 109 -2.10 -13.09 12.02
C ARG A 109 -2.77 -11.91 12.72
N THR A 110 -2.15 -11.41 13.78
CA THR A 110 -2.60 -10.19 14.47
C THR A 110 -1.53 -9.12 14.34
N LEU A 111 -1.91 -7.89 13.99
CA LEU A 111 -1.07 -6.71 14.15
C LEU A 111 -1.72 -5.80 15.21
N VAL A 112 -0.93 -5.23 16.12
CA VAL A 112 -1.40 -4.29 17.14
C VAL A 112 -0.45 -3.12 17.24
N SER A 113 -0.97 -1.89 17.24
CA SER A 113 -0.27 -0.73 17.80
C SER A 113 -0.92 -0.38 19.13
N ASP A 114 -0.11 -0.34 20.18
CA ASP A 114 -0.48 0.17 21.50
C ASP A 114 -0.17 1.68 21.68
N GLY A 115 0.35 2.33 20.63
CA GLY A 115 0.71 3.76 20.58
C GLY A 115 2.17 4.06 20.95
N GLU A 116 2.93 3.05 21.40
CA GLU A 116 4.39 3.13 21.63
C GLU A 116 5.14 2.00 20.90
N THR A 117 4.52 0.83 20.79
CA THR A 117 5.06 -0.40 20.19
C THR A 117 4.09 -0.94 19.14
N PHE A 118 4.64 -1.35 18.00
CA PHE A 118 3.95 -2.15 17.00
C PHE A 118 4.30 -3.63 17.22
N TRP A 119 3.28 -4.47 17.29
CA TRP A 119 3.36 -5.90 17.50
C TRP A 119 2.79 -6.63 16.27
N SER A 120 3.50 -7.65 15.81
CA SER A 120 3.06 -8.61 14.80
C SER A 120 3.10 -10.00 15.40
N TRP A 121 1.99 -10.73 15.33
CA TRP A 121 1.84 -12.10 15.84
C TRP A 121 1.39 -13.02 14.72
N ASN A 122 2.05 -14.16 14.58
CA ASN A 122 1.61 -15.26 13.74
C ASN A 122 1.34 -16.50 14.60
N SER A 123 0.11 -17.01 14.59
CA SER A 123 -0.24 -18.15 15.44
C SER A 123 0.25 -19.49 14.91
N ALA A 124 0.64 -19.58 13.64
CA ALA A 124 1.00 -20.83 12.99
C ALA A 124 2.41 -21.32 13.36
N ASP A 125 3.38 -20.38 13.42
CA ASP A 125 4.75 -20.60 13.89
C ASP A 125 4.93 -20.24 15.39
N ARG A 126 3.98 -19.47 15.94
CA ARG A 126 4.00 -18.91 17.31
C ARG A 126 5.07 -17.83 17.50
N THR A 127 5.34 -17.04 16.47
CA THR A 127 6.30 -15.92 16.56
C THR A 127 5.58 -14.59 16.76
N VAL A 128 6.07 -13.82 17.73
CA VAL A 128 5.78 -12.38 17.92
C VAL A 128 7.01 -11.60 17.46
N THR A 129 6.85 -10.69 16.51
CA THR A 129 7.84 -9.64 16.21
C THR A 129 7.33 -8.32 16.78
N ARG A 130 8.19 -7.53 17.44
CA ARG A 130 7.84 -6.18 17.91
C ARG A 130 8.81 -5.13 17.40
N SER A 131 8.34 -3.91 17.19
CA SER A 131 9.17 -2.74 16.91
C SER A 131 8.66 -1.56 17.72
N PRO A 132 9.48 -0.55 18.08
CA PRO A 132 8.93 0.74 18.45
C PRO A 132 8.01 1.24 17.33
N GLU A 133 6.93 1.95 17.65
CA GLU A 133 6.24 2.74 16.64
C GLU A 133 7.26 3.69 15.99
N GLY A 134 7.34 3.66 14.67
CA GLY A 134 8.10 4.68 13.94
C GLY A 134 7.56 6.04 14.30
N ALA A 135 8.45 7.02 14.50
CA ALA A 135 8.04 8.41 14.67
C ALA A 135 7.28 8.84 13.41
N ARG A 136 5.93 8.83 13.48
CA ARG A 136 5.10 9.49 12.48
C ARG A 136 5.43 10.98 12.59
N ASP A 137 6.23 11.50 11.66
CA ASP A 137 6.50 12.94 11.47
C ASP A 137 5.24 13.69 10.95
N ALA A 138 4.08 13.38 11.54
CA ALA A 138 2.86 14.16 11.45
C ALA A 138 2.88 15.37 12.41
N ALA A 139 3.82 15.40 13.36
CA ALA A 139 3.99 16.48 14.33
C ALA A 139 4.63 17.74 13.72
N GLY A 140 3.92 18.40 12.80
CA GLY A 140 4.31 19.69 12.22
C GLY A 140 3.89 19.93 10.77
N ALA A 141 3.35 18.93 10.07
CA ALA A 141 2.77 19.11 8.75
C ALA A 141 1.35 19.69 8.89
N ASP A 142 1.07 20.80 8.18
CA ASP A 142 -0.30 21.29 7.98
C ASP A 142 -1.04 20.32 7.04
N PRO A 143 -2.12 19.65 7.47
CA PRO A 143 -2.86 18.71 6.62
C PRO A 143 -3.38 19.36 5.33
N SER A 144 -3.69 20.67 5.38
CA SER A 144 -4.14 21.44 4.21
C SER A 144 -3.02 21.58 3.18
N ALA A 145 -1.80 21.89 3.64
CA ALA A 145 -0.63 22.00 2.78
C ALA A 145 -0.22 20.64 2.19
N ALA A 146 -0.30 19.56 2.98
CA ALA A 146 -0.07 18.21 2.50
C ALA A 146 -1.11 17.78 1.44
N ALA A 147 -2.38 18.19 1.61
CA ALA A 147 -3.43 17.94 0.65
C ALA A 147 -3.24 18.71 -0.67
N ASP A 148 -2.82 19.98 -0.60
CA ASP A 148 -2.50 20.77 -1.79
C ASP A 148 -1.24 20.26 -2.51
N GLU A 149 -0.24 19.75 -1.79
CA GLU A 149 0.95 19.09 -2.37
C GLU A 149 0.57 17.77 -3.08
N ALA A 150 -0.24 16.92 -2.44
CA ALA A 150 -0.74 15.69 -3.06
C ALA A 150 -1.57 15.97 -4.32
N LEU A 151 -2.44 16.99 -4.30
CA LEU A 151 -3.19 17.43 -5.47
C LEU A 151 -2.28 18.01 -6.57
N ALA A 152 -1.26 18.78 -6.21
CA ALA A 152 -0.28 19.28 -7.17
C ALA A 152 0.50 18.16 -7.88
N ALA A 153 0.80 17.06 -7.18
CA ALA A 153 1.43 15.88 -7.75
C ALA A 153 0.48 15.04 -8.64
N LEU A 154 -0.81 14.95 -8.29
CA LEU A 154 -1.80 14.17 -9.04
C LEU A 154 -2.32 14.87 -10.31
N ARG A 155 -2.55 16.19 -10.26
CA ARG A 155 -3.07 16.99 -11.40
C ARG A 155 -2.37 16.81 -12.75
N PRO A 156 -1.02 16.76 -12.86
CA PRO A 156 -0.36 16.60 -14.16
C PRO A 156 -0.50 15.19 -14.75
N THR A 157 -0.79 14.18 -13.93
CA THR A 157 -0.73 12.75 -14.28
C THR A 157 -2.10 12.07 -14.22
N SER A 158 -3.12 12.75 -13.70
CA SER A 158 -4.42 12.15 -13.35
C SER A 158 -5.59 13.12 -13.58
N GLU A 159 -6.70 12.61 -14.11
CA GLU A 159 -8.00 13.27 -14.00
C GLU A 159 -8.75 12.75 -12.77
N ILE A 160 -9.20 13.69 -11.92
CA ILE A 160 -9.88 13.40 -10.65
C ILE A 160 -11.37 13.75 -10.80
N ARG A 161 -12.27 12.81 -10.50
CA ARG A 161 -13.73 12.99 -10.62
C ARG A 161 -14.49 12.43 -9.42
N VAL A 162 -15.72 12.89 -9.22
CA VAL A 162 -16.70 12.24 -8.33
C VAL A 162 -17.78 11.62 -9.20
N ASP A 163 -17.81 10.28 -9.27
CA ASP A 163 -18.71 9.48 -10.11
C ASP A 163 -20.00 9.14 -9.33
N GLY A 164 -20.63 10.18 -8.78
CA GLY A 164 -21.82 10.07 -7.94
C GLY A 164 -21.56 9.48 -6.56
N THR A 165 -22.48 8.63 -6.10
CA THR A 165 -22.49 8.08 -4.75
C THR A 165 -22.81 6.58 -4.74
N ALA A 166 -22.38 5.92 -3.68
CA ALA A 166 -22.62 4.51 -3.41
C ALA A 166 -22.97 4.28 -1.94
N GLU A 167 -23.36 3.04 -1.62
CA GLU A 167 -23.44 2.55 -0.25
C GLU A 167 -22.32 1.52 -0.01
N VAL A 168 -21.67 1.58 1.15
CA VAL A 168 -20.61 0.65 1.59
C VAL A 168 -20.82 0.38 3.08
N ALA A 169 -20.93 -0.89 3.51
CA ALA A 169 -21.21 -1.22 4.91
C ALA A 169 -22.41 -0.46 5.55
N GLY A 170 -23.46 -0.16 4.77
CA GLY A 170 -24.61 0.64 5.23
C GLY A 170 -24.33 2.15 5.38
N ARG A 171 -23.17 2.63 4.93
CA ARG A 171 -22.77 4.05 4.92
C ARG A 171 -22.89 4.65 3.52
N ALA A 172 -23.46 5.84 3.42
CA ALA A 172 -23.46 6.63 2.20
C ALA A 172 -22.05 7.18 1.91
N ALA A 173 -21.57 6.98 0.69
CA ALA A 173 -20.22 7.36 0.27
C ALA A 173 -20.20 8.09 -1.08
N TYR A 174 -19.23 8.97 -1.27
CA TYR A 174 -18.86 9.56 -2.56
C TYR A 174 -17.94 8.60 -3.33
N GLU A 175 -18.17 8.40 -4.63
CA GLU A 175 -17.26 7.61 -5.48
C GLU A 175 -16.21 8.51 -6.12
N LEU A 176 -15.05 8.68 -5.47
CA LEU A 176 -13.90 9.37 -6.04
C LEU A 176 -13.25 8.46 -7.10
N VAL A 177 -12.93 8.99 -8.28
CA VAL A 177 -12.26 8.24 -9.36
C VAL A 177 -11.03 9.00 -9.82
N LEU A 178 -9.89 8.32 -9.81
CA LEU A 178 -8.63 8.77 -10.40
C LEU A 178 -8.40 7.99 -11.68
N THR A 179 -8.36 8.69 -12.81
CA THR A 179 -8.02 8.11 -14.12
C THR A 179 -6.63 8.61 -14.53
N PRO A 180 -5.65 7.75 -14.82
CA PRO A 180 -4.37 8.18 -15.38
C PRO A 180 -4.55 9.01 -16.65
N ALA A 181 -3.72 10.04 -16.82
CA ALA A 181 -3.73 10.86 -18.03
C ALA A 181 -3.34 10.02 -19.25
N SER A 182 -3.80 10.42 -20.45
CA SER A 182 -3.52 9.68 -21.70
C SER A 182 -2.05 9.69 -22.14
N SER A 183 -1.19 10.45 -21.45
CA SER A 183 0.27 10.43 -21.58
C SER A 183 0.93 9.29 -20.80
N GLU A 184 0.26 8.76 -19.77
CA GLU A 184 0.81 7.73 -18.89
C GLU A 184 0.79 6.35 -19.57
N ARG A 185 1.87 5.62 -19.41
CA ARG A 185 2.13 4.25 -19.86
C ARG A 185 1.97 3.27 -18.70
N THR A 186 0.78 3.26 -18.10
CA THR A 186 0.42 2.39 -16.99
C THR A 186 -0.48 1.22 -17.42
N LEU A 187 -0.45 0.13 -16.65
CA LEU A 187 -1.40 -0.98 -16.74
C LEU A 187 -2.76 -0.66 -16.08
N LEU A 188 -2.86 0.47 -15.38
CA LEU A 188 -4.08 0.88 -14.69
C LEU A 188 -5.00 1.69 -15.61
N ARG A 189 -6.30 1.35 -15.58
CA ARG A 189 -7.35 2.11 -16.26
C ARG A 189 -7.92 3.20 -15.36
N GLU A 190 -8.16 2.86 -14.09
CA GLU A 190 -8.62 3.77 -13.05
C GLU A 190 -8.43 3.17 -11.66
N VAL A 191 -8.40 4.05 -10.67
CA VAL A 191 -8.54 3.73 -9.24
C VAL A 191 -9.80 4.42 -8.74
N ARG A 192 -10.69 3.68 -8.07
CA ARG A 192 -11.91 4.22 -7.45
C ARG A 192 -11.81 4.14 -5.94
N VAL A 193 -12.25 5.17 -5.23
CA VAL A 193 -12.30 5.22 -3.76
C VAL A 193 -13.69 5.67 -3.32
N ALA A 194 -14.42 4.81 -2.61
CA ALA A 194 -15.64 5.21 -1.92
C ALA A 194 -15.25 5.89 -0.59
N VAL A 195 -15.61 7.15 -0.44
CA VAL A 195 -15.28 8.00 0.71
C VAL A 195 -16.54 8.24 1.54
N ASP A 196 -16.50 7.94 2.84
CA ASP A 196 -17.63 8.15 3.77
C ASP A 196 -18.17 9.59 3.71
N GLY A 197 -19.48 9.74 3.61
CA GLY A 197 -20.12 11.04 3.43
C GLY A 197 -20.01 12.02 4.60
N GLU A 198 -19.68 11.52 5.79
CA GLU A 198 -19.71 12.25 7.07
C GLU A 198 -18.29 12.42 7.64
N HIS A 199 -17.58 11.31 7.82
CA HIS A 199 -16.24 11.26 8.44
C HIS A 199 -15.09 11.31 7.43
N ARG A 200 -15.39 11.28 6.11
CA ARG A 200 -14.41 11.24 5.01
C ARG A 200 -13.41 10.08 5.06
N THR A 201 -13.67 9.07 5.89
CA THR A 201 -12.91 7.82 5.95
C THR A 201 -13.04 7.06 4.61
N PRO A 202 -11.94 6.60 3.99
CA PRO A 202 -12.03 5.69 2.85
C PRO A 202 -12.70 4.38 3.25
N LEU A 203 -13.85 4.09 2.65
CA LEU A 203 -14.63 2.87 2.91
C LEU A 203 -14.37 1.78 1.88
N ARG A 204 -13.98 2.14 0.64
CA ARG A 204 -13.63 1.19 -0.43
C ARG A 204 -12.54 1.78 -1.32
N LEU A 205 -11.62 0.97 -1.79
CA LEU A 205 -10.67 1.17 -2.88
C LEU A 205 -10.88 0.04 -3.93
N THR A 206 -10.90 0.39 -5.21
CA THR A 206 -11.06 -0.53 -6.34
C THR A 206 -10.01 -0.19 -7.38
N VAL A 207 -9.26 -1.18 -7.86
CA VAL A 207 -8.24 -1.01 -8.91
C VAL A 207 -8.69 -1.78 -10.14
N VAL A 208 -8.75 -1.09 -11.29
CA VAL A 208 -9.17 -1.71 -12.56
C VAL A 208 -8.05 -1.60 -13.60
N ALA A 209 -7.73 -2.74 -14.21
CA ALA A 209 -6.69 -2.85 -15.24
C ALA A 209 -7.16 -2.33 -16.61
N THR A 210 -6.21 -1.87 -17.41
CA THR A 210 -6.41 -1.54 -18.83
C THR A 210 -6.86 -2.79 -19.59
N GLY A 211 -7.91 -2.65 -20.41
CA GLY A 211 -8.53 -3.76 -21.13
C GLY A 211 -9.55 -4.58 -20.31
N SER A 212 -9.76 -4.28 -19.02
CA SER A 212 -10.78 -4.92 -18.18
C SER A 212 -11.86 -3.94 -17.70
N SER A 213 -13.09 -4.44 -17.60
CA SER A 213 -14.18 -3.82 -16.83
C SER A 213 -14.30 -4.40 -15.41
N GLU A 214 -13.75 -5.59 -15.18
CA GLU A 214 -13.74 -6.25 -13.87
C GLU A 214 -12.55 -5.76 -13.03
N PRO A 215 -12.75 -5.42 -11.74
CA PRO A 215 -11.65 -5.04 -10.86
C PRO A 215 -10.60 -6.14 -10.71
N ALA A 216 -9.34 -5.76 -10.84
CA ALA A 216 -8.21 -6.66 -10.62
C ALA A 216 -7.87 -6.81 -9.13
N MET A 217 -8.23 -5.81 -8.32
CA MET A 217 -8.17 -5.85 -6.86
C MET A 217 -9.27 -4.94 -6.30
N ARG A 218 -9.95 -5.36 -5.22
CA ARG A 218 -10.94 -4.51 -4.55
C ARG A 218 -10.97 -4.77 -3.03
N ILE A 219 -11.14 -3.69 -2.28
CA ILE A 219 -11.14 -3.57 -0.82
C ILE A 219 -12.29 -2.59 -0.51
N GLY A 220 -13.37 -2.91 0.19
CA GLY A 220 -14.10 -1.94 1.03
C GLY A 220 -14.96 -2.58 2.13
N PHE A 221 -15.32 -1.88 3.21
CA PHE A 221 -15.91 -2.52 4.41
C PHE A 221 -17.17 -3.38 4.15
N THR A 222 -17.25 -4.58 4.76
CA THR A 222 -18.51 -5.37 4.88
C THR A 222 -19.40 -4.78 5.97
N ASP A 223 -18.78 -4.41 7.09
CA ASP A 223 -19.41 -3.73 8.22
C ASP A 223 -18.42 -2.71 8.80
N ILE A 224 -18.93 -1.56 9.27
CA ILE A 224 -18.14 -0.57 9.99
C ILE A 224 -19.02 0.13 11.02
N THR A 225 -18.49 0.26 12.23
CA THR A 225 -19.13 0.97 13.34
C THR A 225 -18.18 2.05 13.84
N PHE A 226 -18.50 3.31 13.57
CA PHE A 226 -17.79 4.46 14.12
C PHE A 226 -18.14 4.66 15.60
N GLY A 227 -17.17 5.10 16.39
CA GLY A 227 -17.30 5.39 17.82
C GLY A 227 -16.17 4.78 18.65
N PRO A 228 -16.11 5.09 19.96
CA PRO A 228 -15.07 4.59 20.86
C PRO A 228 -15.00 3.06 20.89
N GLN A 229 -13.79 2.52 20.82
CA GLN A 229 -13.51 1.09 20.91
C GLN A 229 -13.04 0.72 22.33
N ASP A 230 -13.15 -0.55 22.70
CA ASP A 230 -12.64 -1.04 23.98
C ASP A 230 -11.10 -0.89 24.04
N PRO A 231 -10.54 -0.17 25.02
CA PRO A 231 -9.09 0.01 25.16
C PRO A 231 -8.31 -1.30 25.24
N GLU A 232 -8.91 -2.40 25.74
CA GLU A 232 -8.23 -3.70 25.83
C GLU A 232 -7.84 -4.27 24.45
N LEU A 233 -8.58 -3.94 23.38
CA LEU A 233 -8.29 -4.37 22.00
C LEU A 233 -6.89 -3.95 21.52
N PHE A 234 -6.43 -2.80 22.00
CA PHE A 234 -5.16 -2.19 21.63
C PHE A 234 -4.00 -2.64 22.52
N THR A 235 -4.26 -3.47 23.53
CA THR A 235 -3.20 -4.10 24.31
C THR A 235 -2.78 -5.42 23.66
N PHE A 236 -1.48 -5.68 23.63
CA PHE A 236 -0.97 -6.98 23.18
C PHE A 236 -0.09 -7.62 24.26
N THR A 237 -0.43 -8.85 24.65
CA THR A 237 0.40 -9.70 25.51
C THR A 237 0.80 -10.94 24.71
N PRO A 238 2.10 -11.19 24.49
CA PRO A 238 2.58 -12.41 23.85
C PRO A 238 1.98 -13.67 24.48
N PRO A 239 1.36 -14.58 23.70
CA PRO A 239 0.79 -15.82 24.22
C PRO A 239 1.84 -16.70 24.93
N PRO A 240 1.47 -17.50 25.95
CA PRO A 240 2.43 -18.36 26.65
C PRO A 240 3.16 -19.31 25.70
N GLY A 241 4.49 -19.30 25.72
CA GLY A 241 5.30 -20.10 24.79
C GLY A 241 5.23 -19.62 23.34
N ALA A 242 5.09 -18.31 23.13
CA ALA A 242 5.46 -17.64 21.88
C ALA A 242 6.97 -17.32 21.89
N THR A 243 7.60 -17.39 20.73
CA THR A 243 8.93 -16.79 20.50
C THR A 243 8.73 -15.30 20.32
N VAL A 244 9.50 -14.46 21.03
CA VAL A 244 9.41 -12.99 20.92
C VAL A 244 10.71 -12.45 20.37
N GLU A 245 10.61 -11.70 19.28
CA GLU A 245 11.72 -11.16 18.51
C GLU A 245 11.56 -9.64 18.39
N ASP A 246 12.68 -8.92 18.53
CA ASP A 246 12.74 -7.50 18.17
C ASP A 246 12.97 -7.39 16.65
N ALA A 247 12.15 -6.60 15.97
CA ALA A 247 12.32 -6.30 14.55
C ALA A 247 13.69 -5.65 14.36
N GLN A 248 14.52 -6.27 13.53
CA GLN A 248 15.83 -5.71 13.19
C GLN A 248 15.62 -4.36 12.51
N ARG A 249 16.18 -3.30 13.09
CA ARG A 249 16.25 -2.01 12.40
C ARG A 249 17.07 -2.20 11.12
N PRO A 250 16.76 -1.50 10.01
CA PRO A 250 17.64 -1.49 8.84
C PRO A 250 19.10 -1.18 9.18
N GLU A 251 19.35 -0.36 10.20
CA GLU A 251 20.69 0.01 10.71
C GLU A 251 21.37 -1.06 11.59
N ASP A 252 20.62 -2.02 12.16
CA ASP A 252 21.16 -3.06 13.06
C ASP A 252 21.71 -4.29 12.31
N HIS A 253 21.77 -4.24 10.98
CA HIS A 253 22.61 -5.15 10.20
C HIS A 253 24.08 -4.73 10.34
N PRO A 254 24.96 -5.50 11.02
CA PRO A 254 26.39 -5.23 10.98
C PRO A 254 26.87 -5.47 9.55
N GLY A 255 27.20 -4.38 8.85
CA GLY A 255 27.37 -4.30 7.39
C GLY A 255 27.80 -5.59 6.71
N GLY A 256 26.83 -6.30 6.13
CA GLY A 256 27.09 -7.39 5.21
C GLY A 256 27.82 -6.84 3.97
N PRO A 257 28.67 -7.65 3.30
CA PRO A 257 29.39 -7.21 2.10
C PRO A 257 28.46 -7.13 0.88
N GLY A 258 27.60 -6.11 0.86
CA GLY A 258 26.64 -5.78 -0.19
C GLY A 258 26.02 -4.42 0.15
N GLY A 259 26.67 -3.34 -0.29
CA GLY A 259 26.49 -2.01 0.30
C GLY A 259 25.31 -1.21 -0.25
N ASP A 260 24.85 -0.26 0.59
CA ASP A 260 24.50 1.15 0.35
C ASP A 260 23.70 1.58 -0.90
N ALA A 261 23.21 0.67 -1.73
CA ALA A 261 22.42 0.99 -2.92
C ALA A 261 20.96 1.27 -2.53
N GLU A 262 20.67 2.53 -2.19
CA GLU A 262 19.31 3.00 -1.95
C GLU A 262 18.40 2.73 -3.18
N PRO A 263 17.16 2.27 -2.96
CA PRO A 263 16.21 2.04 -4.05
C PRO A 263 15.94 3.35 -4.80
N THR A 264 16.14 3.32 -6.12
CA THR A 264 16.02 4.48 -6.99
C THR A 264 14.65 4.49 -7.66
N MET A 265 13.98 5.65 -7.64
CA MET A 265 12.72 5.85 -8.33
C MET A 265 12.98 6.41 -9.75
N VAL A 266 12.41 5.80 -10.78
CA VAL A 266 12.62 6.15 -12.18
C VAL A 266 11.28 6.44 -12.87
N GLY A 267 11.13 7.65 -13.39
CA GLY A 267 9.85 8.13 -13.94
C GLY A 267 9.01 8.84 -12.88
N ASP A 268 7.88 9.38 -13.32
CA ASP A 268 6.97 10.21 -12.53
C ASP A 268 5.54 9.67 -12.67
N GLY A 269 4.64 10.02 -11.75
CA GLY A 269 3.22 9.68 -11.87
C GLY A 269 2.93 8.18 -11.88
N TRP A 270 2.12 7.73 -12.84
CA TRP A 270 1.75 6.32 -13.01
C TRP A 270 2.81 5.52 -13.78
N ASP A 271 3.78 6.19 -14.40
CA ASP A 271 4.93 5.61 -15.10
C ASP A 271 6.10 5.26 -14.17
N THR A 272 5.94 5.55 -12.87
CA THR A 272 6.98 5.37 -11.85
C THR A 272 7.39 3.90 -11.69
N VAL A 273 8.69 3.65 -11.84
CA VAL A 273 9.34 2.35 -11.62
C VAL A 273 10.27 2.44 -10.41
N LEU A 274 10.07 1.54 -9.45
CA LEU A 274 11.02 1.29 -8.38
C LEU A 274 12.14 0.39 -8.90
N VAL A 275 13.39 0.86 -8.88
CA VAL A 275 14.58 0.08 -9.21
C VAL A 275 15.40 -0.14 -7.94
N SER A 276 15.78 -1.39 -7.67
CA SER A 276 16.59 -1.77 -6.51
C SER A 276 17.57 -2.89 -6.87
N THR A 277 18.53 -3.17 -5.99
CA THR A 277 19.47 -4.29 -6.12
C THR A 277 19.31 -5.23 -4.93
N VAL A 278 19.10 -6.51 -5.18
CA VAL A 278 19.15 -7.55 -4.15
C VAL A 278 20.53 -8.21 -4.19
N PRO A 279 21.20 -8.44 -3.04
CA PRO A 279 22.51 -9.10 -3.03
C PRO A 279 22.46 -10.51 -3.66
N THR A 280 23.20 -10.71 -4.74
CA THR A 280 23.37 -12.01 -5.40
C THR A 280 24.76 -12.57 -5.12
N GLY A 281 24.85 -13.68 -4.39
CA GLY A 281 26.13 -14.34 -4.09
C GLY A 281 25.98 -15.57 -3.19
N PRO A 282 27.03 -16.39 -3.03
CA PRO A 282 26.98 -17.62 -2.22
C PRO A 282 26.78 -17.36 -0.72
N ASP A 283 27.15 -16.18 -0.22
CA ASP A 283 26.95 -15.77 1.18
C ASP A 283 25.63 -14.99 1.40
N ALA A 284 24.85 -14.75 0.33
CA ALA A 284 23.58 -14.04 0.40
C ALA A 284 22.53 -14.92 1.08
N GLN A 285 22.32 -14.68 2.38
CA GLN A 285 21.23 -15.29 3.13
C GLN A 285 19.89 -14.74 2.62
N ARG A 286 19.25 -15.49 1.73
CA ARG A 286 17.87 -15.24 1.32
C ARG A 286 16.98 -15.29 2.57
N PRO A 287 16.17 -14.26 2.86
CA PRO A 287 15.28 -14.29 4.02
C PRO A 287 14.33 -15.48 3.92
N GLU A 288 14.18 -16.23 5.01
CA GLU A 288 13.32 -17.42 5.00
C GLU A 288 11.88 -17.04 4.65
N GLY A 289 11.26 -17.81 3.75
CA GLY A 289 9.93 -17.53 3.22
C GLY A 289 9.86 -16.57 2.03
N VAL A 290 10.97 -15.95 1.58
CA VAL A 290 10.97 -15.21 0.30
C VAL A 290 11.05 -16.22 -0.86
N PRO A 291 10.02 -16.29 -1.74
CA PRO A 291 10.06 -17.18 -2.90
C PRO A 291 11.19 -16.82 -3.87
N ASP A 292 11.69 -17.79 -4.62
CA ASP A 292 12.69 -17.52 -5.65
C ASP A 292 12.03 -16.79 -6.84
N LEU A 293 12.14 -15.46 -6.84
CA LEU A 293 11.64 -14.64 -7.93
C LEU A 293 12.34 -14.96 -9.27
N ALA A 294 13.52 -15.59 -9.26
CA ALA A 294 14.22 -16.06 -10.45
C ALA A 294 13.71 -17.43 -10.96
N GLU A 295 12.79 -18.09 -10.26
CA GLU A 295 12.00 -19.21 -10.81
C GLU A 295 10.63 -18.75 -11.35
N LEU A 296 10.12 -17.62 -10.85
CA LEU A 296 8.84 -17.03 -11.25
C LEU A 296 8.96 -16.21 -12.55
N GLY A 297 7.83 -16.03 -13.26
CA GLY A 297 7.78 -15.23 -14.49
C GLY A 297 8.34 -15.91 -15.74
N SER A 298 8.41 -15.17 -16.85
CA SER A 298 8.92 -15.62 -18.16
C SER A 298 10.31 -15.06 -18.46
N PRO A 299 11.19 -15.75 -19.20
CA PRO A 299 12.48 -15.20 -19.63
C PRO A 299 12.31 -13.92 -20.46
N VAL A 300 13.12 -12.91 -20.18
CA VAL A 300 13.15 -11.62 -20.89
C VAL A 300 14.60 -11.17 -21.13
N THR A 301 14.82 -10.37 -22.17
CA THR A 301 16.15 -9.81 -22.50
C THR A 301 16.00 -8.41 -23.05
N GLY A 302 16.88 -7.50 -22.61
CA GLY A 302 16.91 -6.11 -23.03
C GLY A 302 18.34 -5.55 -23.08
N PRO A 303 18.51 -4.25 -23.33
CA PRO A 303 19.82 -3.59 -23.33
C PRO A 303 20.57 -3.70 -21.99
N TRP A 304 19.81 -3.92 -20.91
CA TRP A 304 20.28 -4.09 -19.54
C TRP A 304 20.77 -5.51 -19.22
N GLY A 305 20.56 -6.51 -20.10
CA GLY A 305 20.94 -7.91 -19.87
C GLY A 305 19.77 -8.88 -20.06
N SER A 306 19.83 -10.01 -19.35
CA SER A 306 18.78 -11.03 -19.28
C SER A 306 18.21 -11.15 -17.88
N GLY A 307 17.00 -11.67 -17.78
CA GLY A 307 16.32 -11.88 -16.51
C GLY A 307 14.93 -12.48 -16.71
N ARG A 308 14.02 -12.23 -15.77
CA ARG A 308 12.65 -12.73 -15.80
C ARG A 308 11.62 -11.64 -15.57
N LEU A 309 10.59 -11.65 -16.40
CA LEU A 309 9.40 -10.81 -16.29
C LEU A 309 8.32 -11.56 -15.51
N ILE A 310 7.98 -11.05 -14.34
CA ILE A 310 6.76 -11.37 -13.59
C ILE A 310 5.71 -10.33 -13.99
N SER A 311 4.51 -10.76 -14.37
CA SER A 311 3.41 -9.85 -14.70
C SER A 311 2.10 -10.28 -14.09
N THR A 312 1.32 -9.28 -13.67
CA THR A 312 -0.03 -9.38 -13.13
C THR A 312 -0.97 -8.57 -14.01
N ALA A 313 -2.25 -8.50 -13.65
CA ALA A 313 -3.23 -7.63 -14.31
C ALA A 313 -2.92 -6.12 -14.18
N VAL A 314 -2.20 -5.69 -13.13
CA VAL A 314 -2.02 -4.25 -12.80
C VAL A 314 -0.57 -3.79 -12.68
N ALA A 315 0.36 -4.72 -12.56
CA ALA A 315 1.76 -4.46 -12.28
C ALA A 315 2.66 -5.52 -12.91
N SER A 316 3.87 -5.11 -13.26
CA SER A 316 4.93 -5.99 -13.73
C SER A 316 6.20 -5.76 -12.91
N ALA A 317 7.06 -6.78 -12.87
CA ALA A 317 8.39 -6.70 -12.30
C ALA A 317 9.38 -7.47 -13.17
N ILE A 318 10.57 -6.92 -13.37
CA ILE A 318 11.70 -7.60 -13.97
C ILE A 318 12.72 -7.88 -12.87
N VAL A 319 13.15 -9.13 -12.75
CA VAL A 319 14.32 -9.54 -11.95
C VAL A 319 15.43 -9.88 -12.93
N ALA A 320 16.49 -9.07 -12.94
CA ALA A 320 17.65 -9.25 -13.79
C ALA A 320 18.63 -10.28 -13.20
N ASP A 321 19.35 -10.99 -14.07
CA ASP A 321 20.33 -12.01 -13.67
C ASP A 321 21.54 -11.41 -12.90
N ASP A 322 21.71 -10.09 -12.93
CA ASP A 322 22.73 -9.34 -12.18
C ASP A 322 22.26 -8.82 -10.81
N GLY A 323 21.07 -9.22 -10.37
CA GLY A 323 20.51 -8.87 -9.05
C GLY A 323 19.68 -7.58 -9.02
N ARG A 324 19.59 -6.83 -10.12
CA ARG A 324 18.68 -5.68 -10.21
C ARG A 324 17.23 -6.13 -10.30
N ILE A 325 16.34 -5.42 -9.62
CA ILE A 325 14.89 -5.59 -9.71
C ILE A 325 14.28 -4.25 -10.13
N ALA A 326 13.40 -4.26 -11.11
CA ALA A 326 12.57 -3.12 -11.48
C ALA A 326 11.09 -3.52 -11.38
N ALA A 327 10.27 -2.74 -10.67
CA ALA A 327 8.85 -3.04 -10.48
C ALA A 327 7.99 -1.78 -10.55
N GLY A 328 6.77 -1.90 -11.09
CA GLY A 328 5.81 -0.79 -11.17
C GLY A 328 4.47 -1.20 -11.76
N ALA A 329 3.50 -0.28 -11.72
CA ALA A 329 2.16 -0.46 -12.30
C ALA A 329 2.17 -0.24 -13.83
N VAL A 330 3.21 -0.73 -14.52
CA VAL A 330 3.58 -0.35 -15.89
C VAL A 330 3.91 -1.58 -16.75
N PRO A 331 3.77 -1.49 -18.09
CA PRO A 331 4.18 -2.55 -19.00
C PRO A 331 5.69 -2.83 -18.96
N GLU A 332 6.08 -4.04 -19.37
CA GLU A 332 7.47 -4.51 -19.52
C GLU A 332 8.41 -3.49 -20.18
N GLN A 333 7.94 -2.78 -21.21
CA GLN A 333 8.74 -1.79 -21.93
C GLN A 333 9.25 -0.69 -21.00
N VAL A 334 8.40 -0.19 -20.08
CA VAL A 334 8.76 0.89 -19.14
C VAL A 334 9.80 0.40 -18.13
N LEU A 335 9.67 -0.84 -17.65
CA LEU A 335 10.66 -1.49 -16.78
C LEU A 335 12.02 -1.66 -17.51
N THR A 336 11.98 -2.07 -18.78
CA THR A 336 13.18 -2.22 -19.61
C THR A 336 13.88 -0.88 -19.88
N GLU A 337 13.11 0.18 -20.10
CA GLU A 337 13.64 1.55 -20.22
C GLU A 337 14.23 2.07 -18.90
N ALA A 338 13.66 1.68 -17.75
CA ALA A 338 14.17 2.06 -16.43
C ALA A 338 15.48 1.33 -16.08
N LEU A 339 15.57 0.02 -16.36
CA LEU A 339 16.79 -0.79 -16.15
C LEU A 339 17.95 -0.45 -17.10
N ALA A 340 17.69 0.27 -18.19
CA ALA A 340 18.69 0.66 -19.17
C ALA A 340 19.34 2.04 -18.91
N ARG A 341 19.04 2.69 -17.77
CA ARG A 341 19.59 3.99 -17.35
C ARG A 341 20.80 3.86 -16.44
#